data_AF-A0A534LG22-F1
#
_entry.id   AF-A0A534LG22-F1
#
_cell.length_a   1.000
_cell.length_b   1.000
_cell.length_c   1.000
_cell.angle_alpha   90.00
_cell.angle_beta   90.00
_cell.angle_gamma   90.00
#
_symmetry.space_group_name_H-M   'P 1'
#
loop_
_entity.id
_entity.type
_entity.pdbx_description
1 polymer ?
#
loop_
_entity_poly.entity_id
_entity_poly.type
_entity_poly.pdbx_seq_one_letter_code
_entity_poly.pdbx_strand_id
1 'polypeptide(L)'
;MRLVRFSTAGGPPRLGAVLGRWDHWEKIVDLAAVDSAIPADTLAFIDACPELTGDVWDRALRVLSEAEKIESDAPLWAFRPGDVRIHSPIAPRLLRDFLAFRAHVARTRAAAWAQIPPEWDALPAYYNGNPLNVVGTKEAIPPMRFETFDGRTPRLVPSAKMDYEAEIGFVLGEGGRDIDAAKANAHLFGVTIFNDFSARDLQATASRTGMGPAPGKDWANALGPCIVTRDEFGELRDQAIVVRVNNEERLRDRYRTLVHENPWVREGQRALWSFPEMLEFLSRFQPIHAGEVWGSGTIPGGCELERGDRARYLKPGDRIEIEIEGIGVLENSIAASA
;
A
#
# COMPACT_ATOMS: atom_id res chain seq x y z
N MET A 1 4.64 -11.74 12.18
CA MET A 1 3.44 -11.13 12.78
C MET A 1 2.60 -10.39 11.74
N ARG A 2 1.27 -10.25 11.96
CA ARG A 2 0.37 -9.37 11.18
C ARG A 2 -0.16 -8.27 12.09
N LEU A 3 0.26 -7.03 11.87
CA LEU A 3 -0.06 -5.89 12.72
C LEU A 3 -1.19 -5.06 12.12
N VAL A 4 -2.15 -4.67 12.96
CA VAL A 4 -3.30 -3.86 12.59
C VAL A 4 -3.37 -2.62 13.47
N ARG A 5 -3.97 -1.56 12.94
CA ARG A 5 -4.41 -0.43 13.74
C ARG A 5 -5.92 -0.50 13.83
N PHE A 6 -6.47 -0.64 15.03
CA PHE A 6 -7.90 -0.85 15.24
C PHE A 6 -8.46 0.04 16.34
N SER A 7 -9.78 0.22 16.37
CA SER A 7 -10.49 0.86 17.49
C SER A 7 -11.76 0.11 17.85
N THR A 8 -12.05 0.05 19.14
CA THR A 8 -13.37 -0.28 19.68
C THR A 8 -14.32 0.91 19.57
N ALA A 9 -15.63 0.69 19.74
CA ALA A 9 -16.63 1.76 19.71
C ALA A 9 -16.25 2.90 20.68
N GLY A 10 -16.12 4.12 20.16
CA GLY A 10 -15.78 5.33 20.93
C GLY A 10 -14.32 5.42 21.42
N GLY A 11 -13.50 4.40 21.20
CA GLY A 11 -12.09 4.39 21.60
C GLY A 11 -11.15 4.96 20.52
N PRO A 12 -9.95 5.44 20.89
CA PRO A 12 -8.95 5.85 19.92
C PRO A 12 -8.37 4.64 19.17
N PRO A 13 -7.88 4.83 17.93
CA PRO A 13 -7.12 3.82 17.22
C PRO A 13 -5.82 3.46 17.94
N ARG A 14 -5.46 2.19 17.95
CA ARG A 14 -4.25 1.65 18.58
C ARG A 14 -3.75 0.40 17.87
N LEU A 15 -2.52 0.02 18.17
CA LEU A 15 -1.85 -1.17 17.68
C LEU A 15 -2.53 -2.43 18.20
N GLY A 16 -2.71 -3.38 17.30
CA GLY A 16 -3.00 -4.76 17.63
C GLY A 16 -2.29 -5.72 16.68
N ALA A 17 -2.40 -7.00 16.97
CA ALA A 17 -1.90 -8.06 16.11
C ALA A 17 -3.01 -9.09 15.83
N VAL A 18 -2.99 -9.62 14.62
CA VAL A 18 -3.97 -10.61 14.14
C VAL A 18 -3.49 -12.01 14.45
N LEU A 19 -4.40 -12.84 14.99
CA LEU A 19 -4.27 -14.29 15.04
C LEU A 19 -5.21 -14.93 14.01
N GLY A 20 -4.75 -16.03 13.43
CA GLY A 20 -5.42 -16.73 12.33
C GLY A 20 -4.66 -16.62 11.01
N ARG A 21 -5.23 -17.21 9.97
CA ARG A 21 -4.65 -17.22 8.63
C ARG A 21 -4.75 -15.85 7.97
N TRP A 22 -3.91 -15.59 6.97
CA TRP A 22 -3.93 -14.34 6.21
C TRP A 22 -5.28 -14.05 5.54
N ASP A 23 -6.03 -15.09 5.16
CA ASP A 23 -7.35 -15.05 4.53
C ASP A 23 -8.51 -15.26 5.52
N HIS A 24 -8.22 -15.54 6.79
CA HIS A 24 -9.22 -15.73 7.81
C HIS A 24 -8.70 -15.31 9.19
N TRP A 25 -9.03 -14.08 9.58
CA TRP A 25 -8.67 -13.54 10.89
C TRP A 25 -9.63 -14.08 11.95
N GLU A 26 -9.08 -14.66 13.01
CA GLU A 26 -9.86 -15.23 14.10
C GLU A 26 -10.01 -14.21 15.23
N LYS A 27 -8.90 -13.53 15.57
CA LYS A 27 -8.83 -12.59 16.69
C LYS A 27 -7.90 -11.43 16.37
N ILE A 28 -8.17 -10.29 17.01
CA ILE A 28 -7.27 -9.14 17.08
C ILE A 28 -6.90 -8.94 18.54
N VAL A 29 -5.60 -8.97 18.83
CA VAL A 29 -5.02 -8.84 20.17
C VAL A 29 -4.50 -7.42 20.36
N ASP A 30 -4.98 -6.73 21.39
CA ASP A 30 -4.48 -5.45 21.86
C ASP A 30 -3.17 -5.66 22.63
N LEU A 31 -2.03 -5.51 21.94
CA LEU A 31 -0.72 -5.84 22.50
C LEU A 31 -0.42 -5.03 23.77
N ALA A 32 -0.72 -3.73 23.75
CA ALA A 32 -0.43 -2.82 24.86
C ALA A 32 -1.37 -3.03 26.06
N ALA A 33 -2.59 -3.55 25.84
CA ALA A 33 -3.47 -3.92 26.93
C ALA A 33 -3.03 -5.21 27.65
N VAL A 34 -2.30 -6.11 26.97
CA VAL A 34 -1.72 -7.30 27.58
C VAL A 34 -0.40 -6.99 28.28
N ASP A 35 0.50 -6.26 27.61
CA ASP A 35 1.77 -5.82 28.17
C ASP A 35 1.97 -4.31 27.91
N SER A 36 1.85 -3.51 28.98
CA SER A 36 1.93 -2.05 28.91
C SER A 36 3.32 -1.51 28.54
N ALA A 37 4.35 -2.36 28.49
CA ALA A 37 5.66 -2.00 27.95
C ALA A 37 5.67 -1.99 26.41
N ILE A 38 4.67 -2.57 25.75
CA ILE A 38 4.52 -2.51 24.29
C ILE A 38 3.82 -1.19 23.91
N PRO A 39 4.41 -0.37 23.01
CA PRO A 39 3.75 0.85 22.55
C PRO A 39 2.40 0.58 21.88
N ALA A 40 1.38 1.35 22.25
CA ALA A 40 0.05 1.27 21.66
C ALA A 40 -0.07 1.96 20.29
N ASP A 41 0.95 2.69 19.85
CA ASP A 41 1.01 3.34 18.54
C ASP A 41 1.90 2.54 17.58
N THR A 42 1.48 2.39 16.32
CA THR A 42 2.22 1.58 15.33
C THR A 42 3.61 2.14 15.05
N LEU A 43 3.77 3.47 14.93
CA LEU A 43 5.07 4.07 14.64
C LEU A 43 6.01 3.92 15.84
N ALA A 44 5.50 4.16 17.05
CA ALA A 44 6.28 3.96 18.27
C ALA A 44 6.70 2.49 18.45
N PHE A 45 5.86 1.53 18.04
CA PHE A 45 6.23 0.12 18.03
C PHE A 45 7.34 -0.17 17.01
N ILE A 46 7.25 0.35 15.79
CA ILE A 46 8.30 0.23 14.77
C ILE A 46 9.63 0.81 15.29
N ASP A 47 9.61 2.02 15.86
CA ASP A 47 10.82 2.63 16.43
C ASP A 47 11.45 1.80 17.56
N ALA A 48 10.63 1.07 18.32
CA ALA A 48 11.08 0.25 19.43
C ALA A 48 11.63 -1.12 19.00
N CYS A 49 11.34 -1.57 17.78
CA CYS A 49 11.84 -2.84 17.23
C CYS A 49 12.08 -2.78 15.71
N PRO A 50 12.95 -1.85 15.24
CA PRO A 50 13.10 -1.52 13.82
C PRO A 50 13.53 -2.71 12.96
N GLU A 51 14.37 -3.60 13.50
CA GLU A 51 14.89 -4.77 12.82
C GLU A 51 14.08 -6.06 13.05
N LEU A 52 12.93 -5.97 13.76
CA LEU A 52 12.12 -7.10 14.24
C LEU A 52 12.83 -7.94 15.32
N THR A 53 13.52 -7.26 16.24
CA THR A 53 14.25 -7.87 17.36
C THR A 53 14.19 -7.00 18.61
N GLY A 54 14.62 -7.53 19.75
CA GLY A 54 14.76 -6.79 21.01
C GLY A 54 13.56 -6.93 21.94
N ASP A 55 13.64 -6.31 23.12
CA ASP A 55 12.72 -6.56 24.23
C ASP A 55 11.25 -6.34 23.87
N VAL A 56 10.91 -5.27 23.14
CA VAL A 56 9.53 -4.97 22.74
C VAL A 56 8.99 -5.99 21.74
N TRP A 57 9.83 -6.43 20.80
CA TRP A 57 9.47 -7.48 19.84
C TRP A 57 9.23 -8.82 20.55
N ASP A 58 10.14 -9.22 21.43
CA ASP A 58 10.04 -10.47 22.18
C ASP A 58 8.81 -10.48 23.10
N ARG A 59 8.44 -9.32 23.67
CA ARG A 59 7.19 -9.15 24.43
C ARG A 59 5.97 -9.38 23.53
N ALA A 60 5.92 -8.74 22.35
CA ALA A 60 4.81 -8.92 21.42
C ALA A 60 4.65 -10.37 20.97
N LEU A 61 5.75 -11.07 20.68
CA LEU A 61 5.71 -12.50 20.34
C LEU A 61 5.19 -13.36 21.51
N ARG A 62 5.61 -13.07 22.75
CA ARG A 62 5.07 -13.76 23.94
C ARG A 62 3.57 -13.54 24.10
N VAL A 63 3.11 -12.29 23.97
CA VAL A 63 1.69 -11.94 24.04
C VAL A 63 0.88 -12.74 23.02
N LEU A 64 1.35 -12.83 21.77
CA LEU A 64 0.64 -13.61 20.74
C LEU A 64 0.62 -15.11 21.03
N SER A 65 1.76 -15.69 21.40
CA SER A 65 1.86 -17.10 21.78
C SER A 65 0.95 -17.46 22.97
N GLU A 66 0.76 -16.55 23.92
CA GLU A 66 -0.17 -16.74 25.02
C GLU A 66 -1.63 -16.59 24.58
N ALA A 67 -1.93 -15.61 23.74
CA ALA A 67 -3.28 -15.36 23.22
C ALA A 67 -3.81 -16.51 22.32
N GLU A 68 -2.93 -17.21 21.60
CA GLU A 68 -3.28 -18.41 20.82
C GLU A 68 -3.85 -19.53 21.69
N LYS A 69 -3.39 -19.64 22.94
CA LYS A 69 -3.79 -20.72 23.87
C LYS A 69 -5.15 -20.48 24.55
N ILE A 70 -5.75 -19.31 24.36
CA ILE A 70 -7.01 -18.95 25.01
C ILE A 70 -8.18 -19.39 24.14
N GLU A 71 -8.84 -20.49 24.52
CA GLU A 71 -9.95 -21.08 23.77
C GLU A 71 -11.36 -20.56 24.18
N SER A 72 -11.55 -20.08 25.42
CA SER A 72 -12.86 -19.65 25.97
C SER A 72 -12.80 -18.36 26.79
N ASP A 73 -13.95 -17.66 26.88
CA ASP A 73 -14.13 -16.27 27.38
C ASP A 73 -13.09 -15.29 26.84
N ALA A 74 -13.46 -14.58 25.77
CA ALA A 74 -12.57 -13.61 25.14
C ALA A 74 -12.16 -12.54 26.16
N PRO A 75 -10.86 -12.43 26.51
CA PRO A 75 -10.41 -11.41 27.43
C PRO A 75 -10.67 -10.02 26.86
N LEU A 76 -10.74 -9.00 27.72
CA LEU A 76 -11.04 -7.61 27.31
C LEU A 76 -10.05 -7.01 26.30
N TRP A 77 -8.90 -7.65 26.10
CA TRP A 77 -7.86 -7.26 25.15
C TRP A 77 -7.88 -8.06 23.84
N ALA A 78 -8.78 -9.05 23.68
CA ALA A 78 -8.92 -9.84 22.46
C ALA A 78 -10.30 -9.63 21.83
N PHE A 79 -10.32 -9.29 20.56
CA PHE A 79 -11.53 -8.91 19.83
C PHE A 79 -11.76 -9.81 18.62
N ARG A 80 -13.03 -10.06 18.29
CA ARG A 80 -13.35 -10.60 16.97
C ARG A 80 -13.16 -9.51 15.92
N PRO A 81 -12.65 -9.82 14.71
CA PRO A 81 -12.44 -8.80 13.68
C PRO A 81 -13.68 -7.98 13.31
N GLY A 82 -14.88 -8.58 13.42
CA GLY A 82 -16.14 -7.89 13.16
C GLY A 82 -16.60 -6.91 14.24
N ASP A 83 -16.02 -6.97 15.44
CA ASP A 83 -16.41 -6.15 16.60
C ASP A 83 -15.59 -4.86 16.72
N VAL A 84 -14.63 -4.65 15.82
CA VAL A 84 -13.73 -3.50 15.81
C VAL A 84 -13.70 -2.82 14.44
N ARG A 85 -13.34 -1.53 14.43
CA ARG A 85 -13.01 -0.82 13.20
C ARG A 85 -11.52 -0.99 12.91
N ILE A 86 -11.19 -1.44 11.70
CA ILE A 86 -9.82 -1.44 11.18
C ILE A 86 -9.56 -0.10 10.51
N HIS A 87 -8.39 0.48 10.77
CA HIS A 87 -7.90 1.70 10.15
C HIS A 87 -6.72 1.36 9.23
N SER A 88 -6.16 2.36 8.54
CA SER A 88 -4.84 2.20 7.93
C SER A 88 -3.87 1.67 8.98
N PRO A 89 -3.10 0.59 8.71
CA PRO A 89 -2.30 -0.07 9.73
C PRO A 89 -1.18 0.83 10.26
N ILE A 90 -0.83 1.89 9.51
CA ILE A 90 0.13 2.91 9.86
C ILE A 90 -0.37 4.28 9.35
N ALA A 91 -0.08 5.35 10.11
CA ALA A 91 -0.08 6.70 9.57
C ALA A 91 1.37 7.01 9.17
N PRO A 92 1.73 6.93 7.88
CA PRO A 92 3.15 6.99 7.48
C PRO A 92 3.79 8.32 7.88
N ARG A 93 5.07 8.30 8.28
CA ARG A 93 5.85 9.55 8.45
C ARG A 93 6.03 10.27 7.11
N LEU A 94 6.18 9.48 6.06
CA LEU A 94 6.22 9.92 4.67
C LEU A 94 5.64 8.80 3.81
N LEU A 95 4.95 9.19 2.75
CA LEU A 95 4.51 8.28 1.71
C LEU A 95 5.30 8.61 0.44
N ARG A 96 5.88 7.59 -0.18
CA ARG A 96 6.52 7.70 -1.50
C ARG A 96 5.90 6.64 -2.39
N ASP A 97 5.82 6.92 -3.67
CA ASP A 97 5.41 5.93 -4.63
C ASP A 97 6.37 5.88 -5.81
N PHE A 98 6.87 4.67 -6.08
CA PHE A 98 7.85 4.40 -7.11
C PHE A 98 7.19 3.99 -8.41
N LEU A 99 7.91 4.05 -9.51
CA LEU A 99 7.48 3.49 -10.79
C LEU A 99 8.30 2.22 -11.05
N ALA A 100 8.19 1.21 -10.19
CA ALA A 100 9.19 0.15 -10.15
C ALA A 100 9.02 -0.93 -11.21
N PHE A 101 7.83 -1.12 -11.80
CA PHE A 101 7.55 -2.27 -12.69
C PHE A 101 7.60 -1.91 -14.18
N ARG A 102 8.51 -2.54 -14.95
CA ARG A 102 8.67 -2.27 -16.40
C ARG A 102 7.38 -2.54 -17.17
N ALA A 103 6.73 -3.67 -16.91
CA ALA A 103 5.53 -4.05 -17.65
C ALA A 103 4.37 -3.08 -17.44
N HIS A 104 4.23 -2.48 -16.26
CA HIS A 104 3.25 -1.41 -16.03
C HIS A 104 3.56 -0.19 -16.90
N VAL A 105 4.82 0.26 -16.92
CA VAL A 105 5.24 1.37 -17.78
C VAL A 105 5.04 1.02 -19.26
N ALA A 106 5.41 -0.18 -19.68
CA ALA A 106 5.23 -0.64 -21.05
C ALA A 106 3.76 -0.58 -21.49
N ARG A 107 2.85 -1.04 -20.64
CA ARG A 107 1.40 -1.10 -20.92
C ARG A 107 0.76 0.28 -20.94
N THR A 108 1.08 1.15 -19.98
CA THR A 108 0.60 2.54 -19.98
C THR A 108 1.12 3.32 -21.18
N ARG A 109 2.39 3.15 -21.56
CA ARG A 109 2.98 3.79 -22.74
C ARG A 109 2.36 3.26 -24.03
N ALA A 110 2.16 1.94 -24.16
CA ALA A 110 1.49 1.36 -25.33
C ALA A 110 0.04 1.84 -25.48
N ALA A 111 -0.71 1.94 -24.37
CA ALA A 111 -2.06 2.52 -24.37
C ALA A 111 -2.08 3.99 -24.85
N ALA A 112 -0.97 4.70 -24.70
CA ALA A 112 -0.77 6.07 -25.17
C ALA A 112 0.05 6.16 -26.47
N TRP A 113 0.30 5.05 -27.17
CA TRP A 113 1.12 4.98 -28.40
C TRP A 113 2.53 5.56 -28.23
N ALA A 114 3.12 5.39 -27.04
CA ALA A 114 4.44 5.86 -26.65
C ALA A 114 5.37 4.68 -26.31
N GLN A 115 6.67 4.96 -26.23
CA GLN A 115 7.69 4.02 -25.76
C GLN A 115 8.02 4.26 -24.28
N ILE A 116 8.64 3.25 -23.65
CA ILE A 116 9.23 3.42 -22.32
C ILE A 116 10.37 4.44 -22.44
N PRO A 117 10.38 5.49 -21.62
CA PRO A 117 11.49 6.44 -21.60
C PRO A 117 12.77 5.74 -21.14
N PRO A 118 13.93 5.95 -21.80
CA PRO A 118 15.20 5.34 -21.39
C PRO A 118 15.61 5.72 -19.96
N GLU A 119 15.13 6.85 -19.44
CA GLU A 119 15.34 7.31 -18.07
C GLU A 119 14.79 6.34 -17.02
N TRP A 120 13.79 5.53 -17.38
CA TRP A 120 13.29 4.48 -16.47
C TRP A 120 14.37 3.44 -16.17
N ASP A 121 15.22 3.10 -17.15
CA ASP A 121 16.34 2.17 -16.96
C ASP A 121 17.52 2.83 -16.24
N ALA A 122 17.52 4.16 -16.11
CA ALA A 122 18.61 4.92 -15.49
C ALA A 122 18.46 5.06 -13.97
N LEU A 123 17.23 5.21 -13.45
CA LEU A 123 16.97 5.35 -12.02
C LEU A 123 15.57 4.88 -11.61
N PRO A 124 15.38 4.46 -10.34
CA PRO A 124 14.05 4.17 -9.80
C PRO A 124 13.30 5.49 -9.54
N ALA A 125 12.49 5.90 -10.51
CA ALA A 125 11.69 7.12 -10.41
C ALA A 125 10.61 6.98 -9.34
N TYR A 126 10.34 8.06 -8.60
CA TYR A 126 9.31 8.11 -7.58
C TYR A 126 8.79 9.54 -7.41
N TYR A 127 7.65 9.69 -6.72
CA TYR A 127 7.18 10.97 -6.20
C TYR A 127 6.84 10.85 -4.70
N ASN A 128 6.79 11.98 -4.00
CA ASN A 128 6.30 12.01 -2.62
C ASN A 128 4.77 12.12 -2.64
N GLY A 129 4.10 11.13 -2.07
CA GLY A 129 2.65 11.14 -1.88
C GLY A 129 2.25 11.93 -0.63
N ASN A 130 0.94 12.11 -0.44
CA ASN A 130 0.39 12.80 0.71
C ASN A 130 0.07 11.82 1.86
N PRO A 131 0.90 11.77 2.94
CA PRO A 131 0.65 10.84 4.05
C PRO A 131 -0.56 11.22 4.90
N LEU A 132 -1.11 12.43 4.75
CA LEU A 132 -2.26 12.91 5.52
C LEU A 132 -3.61 12.42 4.95
N ASN A 133 -3.63 11.97 3.70
CA ASN A 133 -4.83 11.53 3.00
C ASN A 133 -4.81 10.01 2.79
N VAL A 134 -4.50 9.25 3.85
CA VAL A 134 -4.45 7.80 3.85
C VAL A 134 -5.62 7.24 4.65
N VAL A 135 -6.38 6.31 4.05
CA VAL A 135 -7.48 5.59 4.70
C VAL A 135 -7.17 4.09 4.84
N GLY A 136 -7.88 3.41 5.73
CA GLY A 136 -7.81 1.97 5.89
C GLY A 136 -8.76 1.18 4.99
N THR A 137 -8.71 -0.15 5.14
CA THR A 137 -9.69 -1.05 4.53
C THR A 137 -11.11 -0.75 5.03
N LYS A 138 -12.09 -0.90 4.15
CA LYS A 138 -13.53 -0.62 4.28
C LYS A 138 -13.90 0.84 4.52
N GLU A 139 -12.93 1.74 4.54
CA GLU A 139 -13.20 3.18 4.60
C GLU A 139 -13.61 3.71 3.22
N ALA A 140 -14.50 4.69 3.21
CA ALA A 140 -14.99 5.30 1.99
C ALA A 140 -13.99 6.32 1.45
N ILE A 141 -13.74 6.24 0.15
CA ILE A 141 -12.97 7.23 -0.59
C ILE A 141 -13.94 8.32 -1.03
N PRO A 142 -13.68 9.62 -0.77
CA PRO A 142 -14.51 10.67 -1.33
C PRO A 142 -14.61 10.51 -2.86
N PRO A 143 -15.61 11.06 -3.56
CA PRO A 143 -15.56 11.15 -5.02
C PRO A 143 -14.68 12.33 -5.47
N MET A 144 -13.84 12.15 -6.48
CA MET A 144 -12.89 13.19 -6.90
C MET A 144 -13.61 14.28 -7.68
N ARG A 145 -13.38 15.53 -7.28
CA ARG A 145 -13.81 16.72 -7.99
C ARG A 145 -12.74 17.79 -7.88
N PHE A 146 -12.58 18.58 -8.91
CA PHE A 146 -11.59 19.64 -8.95
C PHE A 146 -12.11 20.84 -9.74
N GLU A 147 -11.54 22.00 -9.47
CA GLU A 147 -11.84 23.22 -10.22
C GLU A 147 -11.00 23.26 -11.50
N THR A 148 -11.64 23.54 -12.63
CA THR A 148 -10.96 23.79 -13.90
C THR A 148 -11.26 25.21 -14.39
N PHE A 149 -10.31 25.79 -15.12
CA PHE A 149 -10.40 27.12 -15.70
C PHE A 149 -10.21 27.05 -17.22
N ASP A 150 -11.26 27.40 -17.97
CA ASP A 150 -11.26 27.42 -19.44
C ASP A 150 -10.99 28.82 -20.02
N GLY A 151 -10.51 29.75 -19.21
CA GLY A 151 -10.29 31.15 -19.59
C GLY A 151 -11.49 32.08 -19.33
N ARG A 152 -12.61 31.58 -18.79
CA ARG A 152 -13.80 32.40 -18.50
C ARG A 152 -14.20 32.40 -17.04
N THR A 153 -14.53 31.23 -16.50
CA THR A 153 -15.08 31.11 -15.14
C THR A 153 -14.63 29.78 -14.54
N PRO A 154 -14.12 29.77 -13.30
CA PRO A 154 -13.81 28.52 -12.62
C PRO A 154 -15.05 27.65 -12.48
N ARG A 155 -14.90 26.35 -12.72
CA ARG A 155 -15.99 25.37 -12.60
C ARG A 155 -15.51 24.15 -11.85
N LEU A 156 -16.26 23.78 -10.82
CA LEU A 156 -16.08 22.51 -10.12
C LEU A 156 -16.63 21.37 -11.00
N VAL A 157 -15.78 20.42 -11.35
CA VAL A 157 -16.13 19.26 -12.18
C VAL A 157 -15.77 17.96 -11.47
N PRO A 158 -16.58 16.89 -11.58
CA PRO A 158 -16.18 15.56 -11.12
C PRO A 158 -15.09 14.99 -12.05
N SER A 159 -14.19 14.19 -11.50
CA SER A 159 -13.27 13.40 -12.33
C SER A 159 -14.05 12.34 -13.09
N ALA A 160 -13.81 12.24 -14.39
CA ALA A 160 -14.39 11.21 -15.26
C ALA A 160 -13.52 9.93 -15.32
N LYS A 161 -12.32 9.96 -14.73
CA LYS A 161 -11.33 8.88 -14.81
C LYS A 161 -10.69 8.59 -13.45
N MET A 162 -11.52 8.31 -12.44
CA MET A 162 -11.05 7.78 -11.17
C MET A 162 -10.60 6.33 -11.36
N ASP A 163 -9.44 5.99 -10.85
CA ASP A 163 -8.77 4.72 -11.07
C ASP A 163 -8.21 4.20 -9.75
N TYR A 164 -8.05 2.89 -9.67
CA TYR A 164 -7.29 2.22 -8.61
C TYR A 164 -5.90 1.89 -9.14
N GLU A 165 -4.95 1.72 -8.23
CA GLU A 165 -3.62 1.19 -8.54
C GLU A 165 -3.27 0.13 -7.52
N ALA A 166 -3.28 -1.14 -7.91
CA ALA A 166 -2.91 -2.23 -7.01
C ALA A 166 -1.40 -2.30 -6.82
N GLU A 167 -0.94 -2.07 -5.59
CA GLU A 167 0.50 -2.00 -5.28
C GLU A 167 0.89 -2.74 -3.99
N ILE A 168 2.20 -2.94 -3.84
CA ILE A 168 2.81 -3.33 -2.57
C ILE A 168 3.33 -2.07 -1.86
N GLY A 169 2.94 -1.87 -0.61
CA GLY A 169 3.54 -0.87 0.28
C GLY A 169 4.63 -1.49 1.14
N PHE A 170 5.87 -1.07 0.97
CA PHE A 170 7.01 -1.43 1.83
C PHE A 170 7.05 -0.50 3.04
N VAL A 171 6.99 -1.06 4.26
CA VAL A 171 7.08 -0.29 5.51
C VAL A 171 8.51 -0.35 6.02
N LEU A 172 9.13 0.82 6.20
CA LEU A 172 10.52 0.92 6.65
C LEU A 172 10.60 0.75 8.16
N GLY A 173 11.51 -0.10 8.61
CA GLY A 173 11.79 -0.36 10.02
C GLY A 173 12.94 0.47 10.55
N GLU A 174 14.01 0.57 9.77
CA GLU A 174 15.20 1.32 10.13
C GLU A 174 15.53 2.37 9.07
N GLY A 175 15.84 3.58 9.50
CA GLY A 175 16.29 4.67 8.64
C GLY A 175 17.79 4.63 8.35
N GLY A 176 18.30 5.65 7.66
CA GLY A 176 19.74 5.80 7.46
C GLY A 176 20.09 6.55 6.18
N ARG A 177 21.38 6.55 5.87
CA ARG A 177 21.98 7.14 4.66
C ARG A 177 23.06 6.20 4.14
N ASP A 178 23.29 6.21 2.83
CA ASP A 178 24.34 5.43 2.16
C ASP A 178 24.23 3.93 2.47
N ILE A 179 23.01 3.39 2.35
CA ILE A 179 22.70 1.99 2.69
C ILE A 179 22.95 1.11 1.45
N ASP A 180 23.86 0.16 1.57
CA ASP A 180 24.08 -0.83 0.50
C ASP A 180 22.84 -1.71 0.31
N ALA A 181 22.51 -2.05 -0.94
CA ALA A 181 21.37 -2.92 -1.26
C ALA A 181 21.40 -4.26 -0.51
N ALA A 182 22.60 -4.80 -0.24
CA ALA A 182 22.78 -6.04 0.53
C ALA A 182 22.27 -5.96 1.98
N LYS A 183 22.14 -4.76 2.56
CA LYS A 183 21.62 -4.55 3.91
C LYS A 183 20.12 -4.29 3.94
N ALA A 184 19.47 -4.19 2.77
CA ALA A 184 18.09 -3.76 2.66
C ALA A 184 17.10 -4.59 3.48
N ASN A 185 17.39 -5.87 3.67
CA ASN A 185 16.54 -6.73 4.49
C ASN A 185 16.35 -6.17 5.91
N ALA A 186 17.39 -5.67 6.57
CA ALA A 186 17.30 -5.12 7.94
C ALA A 186 16.39 -3.87 8.01
N HIS A 187 16.34 -3.08 6.93
CA HIS A 187 15.57 -1.84 6.85
C HIS A 187 14.08 -2.05 6.53
N LEU A 188 13.66 -3.22 6.06
CA LEU A 188 12.25 -3.50 5.72
C LEU A 188 11.50 -4.06 6.92
N PHE A 189 10.65 -3.27 7.59
CA PHE A 189 9.84 -3.79 8.70
C PHE A 189 8.81 -4.84 8.23
N GLY A 190 8.15 -4.57 7.11
CA GLY A 190 7.11 -5.42 6.58
C GLY A 190 6.47 -4.87 5.31
N VAL A 191 5.40 -5.51 4.88
CA VAL A 191 4.63 -5.13 3.69
C VAL A 191 3.15 -4.98 4.00
N THR A 192 2.48 -4.15 3.22
CA THR A 192 1.03 -3.99 3.20
C THR A 192 0.54 -3.85 1.76
N ILE A 193 -0.77 -3.87 1.52
CA ILE A 193 -1.33 -3.50 0.22
C ILE A 193 -1.46 -1.99 0.18
N PHE A 194 -1.07 -1.39 -0.94
CA PHE A 194 -1.26 0.03 -1.21
C PHE A 194 -2.17 0.22 -2.42
N ASN A 195 -3.14 1.12 -2.30
CA ASN A 195 -3.98 1.59 -3.40
C ASN A 195 -3.79 3.09 -3.60
N ASP A 196 -3.08 3.46 -4.67
CA ASP A 196 -2.82 4.85 -5.04
C ASP A 196 -3.91 5.40 -5.98
N PHE A 197 -5.03 5.83 -5.39
CA PHE A 197 -6.19 6.27 -6.18
C PHE A 197 -5.83 7.45 -7.09
N SER A 198 -6.17 7.29 -8.36
CA SER A 198 -5.72 8.20 -9.41
C SER A 198 -6.87 8.84 -10.15
N ALA A 199 -6.89 10.17 -10.21
CA ALA A 199 -7.77 10.93 -11.10
C ALA A 199 -7.03 11.20 -12.42
N ARG A 200 -7.13 10.28 -13.39
CA ARG A 200 -6.27 10.27 -14.60
C ARG A 200 -6.42 11.50 -15.49
N ASP A 201 -7.60 12.11 -15.49
CA ASP A 201 -7.89 13.34 -16.23
C ASP A 201 -7.14 14.56 -15.64
N LEU A 202 -7.19 14.72 -14.32
CA LEU A 202 -6.41 15.74 -13.61
C LEU A 202 -4.91 15.43 -13.66
N GLN A 203 -4.52 14.18 -13.42
CA GLN A 203 -3.13 13.71 -13.45
C GLN A 203 -2.49 14.00 -14.82
N ALA A 204 -3.16 13.70 -15.93
CA ALA A 204 -2.65 13.96 -17.27
C ALA A 204 -2.44 15.46 -17.52
N THR A 205 -3.34 16.30 -17.01
CA THR A 205 -3.23 17.76 -17.14
C THR A 205 -2.06 18.30 -16.30
N ALA A 206 -1.98 17.90 -15.03
CA ALA A 206 -0.90 18.28 -14.13
C ALA A 206 0.47 17.84 -14.64
N SER A 207 0.58 16.61 -15.15
CA SER A 207 1.85 16.08 -15.66
C SER A 207 2.41 16.86 -16.85
N ARG A 208 1.56 17.46 -17.70
CA ARG A 208 2.00 18.31 -18.83
C ARG A 208 2.65 19.61 -18.38
N THR A 209 2.45 20.03 -17.13
CA THR A 209 3.13 21.20 -16.56
C THR A 209 4.58 20.90 -16.14
N GLY A 210 4.98 19.63 -16.11
CA GLY A 210 6.30 19.19 -15.62
C GLY A 210 6.37 18.95 -14.12
N MET A 211 5.30 19.21 -13.35
CA MET A 211 5.26 19.05 -11.89
C MET A 211 4.97 17.62 -11.41
N GLY A 212 4.74 16.68 -12.31
CA GLY A 212 4.41 15.30 -11.98
C GLY A 212 2.93 15.06 -11.67
N PRO A 213 2.58 13.93 -11.04
CA PRO A 213 1.19 13.45 -10.96
C PRO A 213 0.39 14.05 -9.80
N ALA A 214 1.03 14.79 -8.88
CA ALA A 214 0.55 15.11 -7.54
C ALA A 214 -0.94 15.50 -7.44
N PRO A 215 -1.48 16.51 -8.17
CA PRO A 215 -2.90 16.86 -8.05
C PRO A 215 -3.88 15.72 -8.36
N GLY A 216 -3.48 14.76 -9.19
CA GLY A 216 -4.29 13.58 -9.52
C GLY A 216 -4.14 12.42 -8.54
N LYS A 217 -3.28 12.54 -7.53
CA LYS A 217 -2.90 11.48 -6.57
C LYS A 217 -3.08 11.88 -5.10
N ASP A 218 -2.92 13.16 -4.78
CA ASP A 218 -2.92 13.66 -3.39
C ASP A 218 -4.25 13.50 -2.65
N TRP A 219 -5.33 13.20 -3.37
CA TRP A 219 -6.70 13.28 -2.86
C TRP A 219 -7.12 12.07 -2.01
N ALA A 220 -6.58 10.88 -2.29
CA ALA A 220 -6.93 9.65 -1.59
C ALA A 220 -5.88 8.56 -1.80
N ASN A 221 -5.44 7.96 -0.71
CA ASN A 221 -4.55 6.81 -0.66
C ASN A 221 -5.15 5.79 0.29
N ALA A 222 -4.94 4.49 0.07
CA ALA A 222 -5.38 3.47 1.03
C ALA A 222 -4.28 2.45 1.31
N LEU A 223 -4.10 2.12 2.59
CA LEU A 223 -3.17 1.09 3.04
C LEU A 223 -3.91 0.04 3.86
N GLY A 224 -3.54 -1.24 3.71
CA GLY A 224 -4.06 -2.29 4.57
C GLY A 224 -4.11 -3.67 3.93
N PRO A 225 -4.91 -4.59 4.51
CA PRO A 225 -5.64 -4.44 5.77
C PRO A 225 -4.74 -4.49 7.01
N CYS A 226 -3.50 -4.96 6.88
CA CYS A 226 -2.51 -5.09 7.94
C CYS A 226 -1.10 -4.85 7.42
N ILE A 227 -0.12 -4.72 8.31
CA ILE A 227 1.31 -4.86 8.00
C ILE A 227 1.70 -6.30 8.31
N VAL A 228 2.16 -7.04 7.31
CA VAL A 228 2.78 -8.35 7.52
C VAL A 228 4.27 -8.10 7.70
N THR A 229 4.81 -8.47 8.85
CA THR A 229 6.23 -8.27 9.14
C THR A 229 7.09 -9.15 8.25
N ARG A 230 8.30 -8.69 7.94
CA ARG A 230 9.19 -9.30 6.95
C ARG A 230 9.49 -10.78 7.22
N ASP A 231 9.65 -11.15 8.49
CA ASP A 231 9.85 -12.52 8.96
C ASP A 231 8.65 -13.46 8.67
N GLU A 232 7.44 -12.92 8.63
CA GLU A 232 6.20 -13.66 8.33
C GLU A 232 5.90 -13.69 6.83
N PHE A 233 6.11 -12.56 6.13
CA PHE A 233 5.79 -12.46 4.71
C PHE A 233 6.82 -13.18 3.82
N GLY A 234 8.09 -13.12 4.21
CA GLY A 234 9.19 -13.59 3.38
C GLY A 234 9.41 -12.72 2.14
N GLU A 235 9.77 -13.35 1.01
CA GLU A 235 10.04 -12.64 -0.24
C GLU A 235 8.81 -12.58 -1.15
N LEU A 236 8.65 -11.44 -1.85
CA LEU A 236 7.76 -11.32 -3.00
C LEU A 236 8.30 -12.19 -4.13
N ARG A 237 7.64 -13.32 -4.39
CA ARG A 237 8.09 -14.30 -5.39
C ARG A 237 6.97 -14.69 -6.31
N ASP A 238 5.87 -15.17 -5.76
CA ASP A 238 4.83 -15.86 -6.53
C ASP A 238 3.43 -15.74 -5.89
N GLN A 239 3.24 -14.78 -5.00
CA GLN A 239 1.95 -14.54 -4.33
C GLN A 239 0.85 -14.29 -5.37
N ALA A 240 -0.31 -14.92 -5.17
CA ALA A 240 -1.51 -14.64 -5.95
C ALA A 240 -1.98 -13.20 -5.69
N ILE A 241 -2.34 -12.50 -6.77
CA ILE A 241 -2.84 -11.12 -6.75
C ILE A 241 -4.16 -11.11 -7.48
N VAL A 242 -5.19 -10.56 -6.84
CA VAL A 242 -6.54 -10.43 -7.41
C VAL A 242 -7.04 -9.01 -7.21
N VAL A 243 -7.63 -8.44 -8.26
CA VAL A 243 -8.33 -7.16 -8.19
C VAL A 243 -9.77 -7.34 -8.63
N ARG A 244 -10.72 -6.85 -7.85
CA ARG A 244 -12.15 -6.91 -8.15
C ARG A 244 -12.79 -5.54 -8.03
N VAL A 245 -13.67 -5.20 -8.96
CA VAL A 245 -14.54 -4.03 -8.86
C VAL A 245 -15.98 -4.51 -8.89
N ASN A 246 -16.77 -4.25 -7.84
CA ASN A 246 -18.15 -4.72 -7.71
C ASN A 246 -18.28 -6.24 -7.91
N ASN A 247 -17.38 -7.03 -7.33
CA ASN A 247 -17.23 -8.48 -7.52
C ASN A 247 -16.83 -8.93 -8.94
N GLU A 248 -16.63 -8.01 -9.89
CA GLU A 248 -16.10 -8.33 -11.22
C GLU A 248 -14.57 -8.37 -11.15
N GLU A 249 -13.98 -9.53 -11.47
CA GLU A 249 -12.54 -9.69 -11.52
C GLU A 249 -11.94 -8.86 -12.67
N ARG A 250 -11.02 -7.96 -12.30
CA ARG A 250 -10.25 -7.12 -13.23
C ARG A 250 -8.86 -7.71 -13.47
N LEU A 251 -8.28 -8.33 -12.46
CA LEU A 251 -6.96 -8.98 -12.52
C LEU A 251 -6.99 -10.24 -11.65
N ARG A 252 -6.40 -11.33 -12.14
CA ARG A 252 -6.00 -12.50 -11.36
C ARG A 252 -4.78 -13.10 -12.00
N ASP A 253 -3.69 -13.12 -11.26
CA ASP A 253 -2.47 -13.81 -11.68
C ASP A 253 -1.52 -13.94 -10.49
N ARG A 254 -0.29 -14.41 -10.71
CA ARG A 254 0.77 -14.47 -9.70
C ARG A 254 1.80 -13.36 -9.90
N TYR A 255 2.40 -12.90 -8.80
CA TYR A 255 3.44 -11.87 -8.82
C TYR A 255 4.55 -12.19 -9.83
N ARG A 256 5.03 -13.44 -9.85
CA ARG A 256 6.04 -13.92 -10.79
C ARG A 256 5.65 -13.67 -12.24
N THR A 257 4.43 -14.06 -12.60
CA THR A 257 3.91 -13.93 -13.96
C THR A 257 3.67 -12.48 -14.34
N LEU A 258 3.13 -11.67 -13.43
CA LEU A 258 2.86 -10.26 -13.67
C LEU A 258 4.12 -9.42 -13.82
N VAL A 259 5.18 -9.74 -13.08
CA VAL A 259 6.39 -8.91 -13.01
C VAL A 259 7.52 -9.49 -13.86
N HIS A 260 7.86 -10.76 -13.66
CA HIS A 260 9.09 -11.36 -14.20
C HIS A 260 8.88 -12.11 -15.52
N GLU A 261 7.73 -12.74 -15.71
CA GLU A 261 7.42 -13.54 -16.93
C GLU A 261 6.42 -12.82 -17.85
N ASN A 262 6.21 -11.53 -17.60
CA ASN A 262 5.23 -10.73 -18.31
C ASN A 262 5.67 -10.52 -19.78
N PRO A 263 4.80 -10.72 -20.78
CA PRO A 263 5.16 -10.58 -22.19
C PRO A 263 5.59 -9.16 -22.60
N TRP A 264 5.32 -8.16 -21.76
CA TRP A 264 5.79 -6.78 -21.95
C TRP A 264 7.24 -6.56 -21.50
N VAL A 265 7.89 -7.55 -20.90
CA VAL A 265 9.31 -7.57 -20.56
C VAL A 265 10.01 -8.56 -21.49
N ARG A 266 10.96 -8.07 -22.29
CA ARG A 266 11.72 -8.93 -23.21
C ARG A 266 12.88 -9.59 -22.47
N GLU A 267 13.35 -10.72 -23.00
CA GLU A 267 14.55 -11.40 -22.51
C GLU A 267 15.74 -10.42 -22.44
N GLY A 268 16.47 -10.47 -21.33
CA GLY A 268 17.58 -9.56 -21.04
C GLY A 268 17.19 -8.15 -20.57
N GLN A 269 15.90 -7.81 -20.54
CA GLN A 269 15.45 -6.55 -19.94
C GLN A 269 15.25 -6.69 -18.43
N ARG A 270 15.53 -5.60 -17.71
CA ARG A 270 15.17 -5.46 -16.30
C ARG A 270 13.65 -5.51 -16.14
N ALA A 271 13.14 -6.44 -15.32
CA ALA A 271 11.70 -6.51 -15.05
C ALA A 271 11.21 -5.40 -14.08
N LEU A 272 12.04 -5.07 -13.09
CA LEU A 272 11.70 -4.10 -12.06
C LEU A 272 12.93 -3.40 -11.46
N TRP A 273 12.67 -2.32 -10.72
CA TRP A 273 13.53 -1.84 -9.63
C TRP A 273 13.13 -2.53 -8.33
N SER A 274 14.00 -3.34 -7.76
CA SER A 274 13.72 -4.07 -6.52
C SER A 274 13.78 -3.15 -5.30
N PHE A 275 13.14 -3.53 -4.18
CA PHE A 275 13.22 -2.78 -2.93
C PHE A 275 14.67 -2.49 -2.49
N PRO A 276 15.61 -3.46 -2.53
CA PRO A 276 17.03 -3.18 -2.26
C PRO A 276 17.65 -2.09 -3.14
N GLU A 277 17.34 -2.07 -4.43
CA GLU A 277 17.86 -1.06 -5.36
C GLU A 277 17.23 0.32 -5.10
N MET A 278 15.92 0.36 -4.80
CA MET A 278 15.22 1.60 -4.43
C MET A 278 15.79 2.20 -3.14
N LEU A 279 16.05 1.35 -2.14
CA LEU A 279 16.64 1.73 -0.85
C LEU A 279 18.04 2.29 -1.02
N GLU A 280 18.90 1.57 -1.75
CA GLU A 280 20.27 2.00 -2.00
C GLU A 280 20.29 3.32 -2.78
N PHE A 281 19.48 3.45 -3.82
CA PHE A 281 19.39 4.67 -4.60
C PHE A 281 18.94 5.87 -3.75
N LEU A 282 17.82 5.75 -3.02
CA LEU A 282 17.28 6.85 -2.22
C LEU A 282 18.24 7.27 -1.11
N SER A 283 18.78 6.30 -0.39
CA SER A 283 19.62 6.57 0.78
C SER A 283 20.95 7.25 0.45
N ARG A 284 21.42 7.19 -0.81
CA ARG A 284 22.64 7.88 -1.26
C ARG A 284 22.52 9.41 -1.30
N PHE A 285 21.34 9.94 -1.62
CA PHE A 285 21.17 11.40 -1.76
C PHE A 285 20.32 12.04 -0.67
N GLN A 286 19.57 11.26 0.11
CA GLN A 286 18.83 11.76 1.27
C GLN A 286 18.79 10.72 2.40
N PRO A 287 18.64 11.14 3.67
CA PRO A 287 18.28 10.20 4.71
C PRO A 287 16.89 9.64 4.46
N ILE A 288 16.71 8.38 4.83
CA ILE A 288 15.41 7.71 4.91
C ILE A 288 15.07 7.43 6.37
N HIS A 289 13.79 7.33 6.71
CA HIS A 289 13.34 7.22 8.09
C HIS A 289 12.51 5.96 8.33
N ALA A 290 12.61 5.41 9.54
CA ALA A 290 11.69 4.37 10.02
C ALA A 290 10.25 4.88 9.96
N GLY A 291 9.28 4.02 9.63
CA GLY A 291 7.87 4.39 9.51
C GLY A 291 7.50 5.15 8.24
N GLU A 292 8.43 5.32 7.28
CA GLU A 292 8.06 5.64 5.90
C GLU A 292 7.34 4.43 5.25
N VAL A 293 6.44 4.73 4.31
CA VAL A 293 5.82 3.73 3.43
C VAL A 293 6.15 4.05 1.99
N TRP A 294 6.69 3.06 1.28
CA TRP A 294 7.06 3.17 -0.13
C TRP A 294 6.18 2.25 -0.97
N GLY A 295 5.36 2.83 -1.83
CA GLY A 295 4.64 2.12 -2.88
C GLY A 295 5.60 1.56 -3.93
N SER A 296 5.31 0.37 -4.42
CA SER A 296 6.07 -0.27 -5.49
C SER A 296 5.82 0.40 -6.85
N GLY A 297 4.79 1.22 -6.98
CA GLY A 297 4.14 1.47 -8.25
C GLY A 297 3.19 0.34 -8.61
N THR A 298 2.31 0.64 -9.55
CA THR A 298 1.22 -0.25 -9.91
C THR A 298 1.73 -1.58 -10.45
N ILE A 299 1.30 -2.67 -9.83
CA ILE A 299 1.54 -4.02 -10.32
C ILE A 299 0.97 -4.12 -11.75
N PRO A 300 1.70 -4.68 -12.72
CA PRO A 300 1.22 -4.75 -14.10
C PRO A 300 -0.18 -5.38 -14.21
N GLY A 301 -1.11 -4.70 -14.88
CA GLY A 301 -2.52 -5.08 -14.98
C GLY A 301 -3.40 -4.56 -13.84
N GLY A 302 -2.80 -3.91 -12.84
CA GLY A 302 -3.41 -3.46 -11.59
C GLY A 302 -4.07 -2.09 -11.63
N CYS A 303 -4.32 -1.52 -12.82
CA CYS A 303 -5.11 -0.30 -13.00
C CYS A 303 -5.86 -0.27 -14.34
N GLU A 304 -6.82 0.64 -14.47
CA GLU A 304 -7.60 0.81 -15.69
C GLU A 304 -6.83 1.59 -16.77
N LEU A 305 -5.91 2.48 -16.41
CA LEU A 305 -5.11 3.27 -17.36
C LEU A 305 -4.38 2.39 -18.40
N GLU A 306 -3.87 1.23 -18.00
CA GLU A 306 -3.18 0.28 -18.89
C GLU A 306 -4.08 -0.32 -19.98
N ARG A 307 -5.40 -0.21 -19.85
CA ARG A 307 -6.37 -0.78 -20.78
C ARG A 307 -6.71 0.17 -21.94
N GLY A 308 -6.19 1.40 -21.94
CA GLY A 308 -6.44 2.40 -22.98
C GLY A 308 -7.94 2.65 -23.17
N ASP A 309 -8.43 2.55 -24.40
CA ASP A 309 -9.84 2.79 -24.75
C ASP A 309 -10.82 1.78 -24.10
N ARG A 310 -10.32 0.67 -23.55
CA ARG A 310 -11.13 -0.35 -22.86
C ARG A 310 -11.21 -0.13 -21.34
N ALA A 311 -10.62 0.96 -20.84
CA ALA A 311 -10.62 1.31 -19.43
C ALA A 311 -12.05 1.48 -18.89
N ARG A 312 -12.31 0.88 -17.74
CA ARG A 312 -13.58 0.95 -17.00
C ARG A 312 -13.30 1.60 -15.64
N TYR A 313 -13.07 2.91 -15.68
CA TYR A 313 -12.81 3.75 -14.51
C TYR A 313 -13.92 3.67 -13.45
N LEU A 314 -13.51 3.88 -12.20
CA LEU A 314 -14.37 3.87 -11.03
C LEU A 314 -15.38 5.02 -11.06
N LYS A 315 -16.54 4.77 -10.48
CA LYS A 315 -17.65 5.71 -10.31
C LYS A 315 -18.08 5.78 -8.84
N PRO A 316 -18.74 6.86 -8.41
CA PRO A 316 -19.40 6.90 -7.11
C PRO A 316 -20.29 5.66 -6.89
N GLY A 317 -20.13 4.99 -5.76
CA GLY A 317 -20.81 3.74 -5.42
C GLY A 317 -20.05 2.46 -5.77
N ASP A 318 -18.97 2.53 -6.57
CA ASP A 318 -18.15 1.34 -6.86
C ASP A 318 -17.35 0.90 -5.63
N ARG A 319 -17.26 -0.42 -5.45
CA ARG A 319 -16.39 -1.08 -4.46
C ARG A 319 -15.19 -1.72 -5.17
N ILE A 320 -13.99 -1.39 -4.72
CA ILE A 320 -12.72 -1.96 -5.17
C ILE A 320 -12.14 -2.86 -4.07
N GLU A 321 -11.65 -4.03 -4.47
CA GLU A 321 -10.94 -4.98 -3.62
C GLU A 321 -9.61 -5.34 -4.27
N ILE A 322 -8.52 -5.19 -3.54
CA ILE A 322 -7.19 -5.67 -3.91
C ILE A 322 -6.79 -6.73 -2.88
N GLU A 323 -6.55 -7.95 -3.35
CA GLU A 323 -6.20 -9.10 -2.54
C GLU A 323 -4.81 -9.58 -2.91
N ILE A 324 -3.96 -9.77 -1.90
CA ILE A 324 -2.60 -10.29 -2.06
C ILE A 324 -2.39 -11.43 -1.07
N GLU A 325 -2.06 -12.60 -1.62
CA GLU A 325 -1.76 -13.81 -0.85
C GLU A 325 -0.70 -13.52 0.22
N GLY A 326 -1.00 -13.92 1.46
CA GLY A 326 -0.15 -13.68 2.62
C GLY A 326 -0.45 -12.37 3.38
N ILE A 327 -1.12 -11.38 2.75
CA ILE A 327 -1.46 -10.08 3.36
C ILE A 327 -2.95 -10.00 3.75
N GLY A 328 -3.85 -10.24 2.79
CA GLY A 328 -5.31 -10.10 2.98
C GLY A 328 -5.97 -9.29 1.88
N VAL A 329 -7.10 -8.65 2.20
CA VAL A 329 -7.90 -7.83 1.26
C VAL A 329 -7.96 -6.38 1.71
N LEU A 330 -7.47 -5.47 0.88
CA LEU A 330 -7.71 -4.04 0.97
C LEU A 330 -8.97 -3.71 0.16
N GLU A 331 -10.05 -3.37 0.87
CA GLU A 331 -11.34 -3.04 0.29
C GLU A 331 -11.61 -1.56 0.49
N ASN A 332 -12.14 -0.85 -0.51
CA ASN A 332 -12.62 0.52 -0.35
C ASN A 332 -13.84 0.74 -1.25
N SER A 333 -14.71 1.68 -0.87
CA SER A 333 -15.84 2.10 -1.71
C SER A 333 -15.72 3.58 -2.06
N ILE A 334 -16.03 3.96 -3.29
CA ILE A 334 -16.17 5.38 -3.65
C ILE A 334 -17.49 5.87 -3.09
N ALA A 335 -17.45 6.87 -2.20
CA ALA A 335 -18.64 7.45 -1.60
C ALA A 335 -19.60 7.97 -2.69
N ALA A 336 -20.90 7.81 -2.44
CA ALA A 336 -21.92 8.38 -3.31
C ALA A 336 -21.76 9.91 -3.39
N SER A 337 -22.03 10.48 -4.56
CA SER A 337 -22.09 11.95 -4.69
C SER A 337 -23.21 12.49 -3.79
N ALA A 338 -22.87 13.46 -2.95
CA ALA A 338 -23.82 14.18 -2.11
C ALA A 338 -24.74 15.11 -2.92
#